data_AF-A0A0W7X3A5-F1
#
_entry.id   AF-A0A0W7X3A5-F1
#
_cell.length_a   1.000
_cell.length_b   1.000
_cell.length_c   1.000
_cell.angle_alpha   90.00
_cell.angle_beta   90.00
_cell.angle_gamma   90.00
#
_symmetry.space_group_name_H-M   'P 1'
#
loop_
_entity.id
_entity.type
_entity.pdbx_description
1 polymer ?
#
loop_
_entity_poly.entity_id
_entity_poly.type
_entity_poly.pdbx_seq_one_letter_code
_entity_poly.pdbx_strand_id
1 'polypeptide(L)'
;MTEAKTPPKAKTAITLPQEVLDQLRARETAGEIPSVSGHIQKLLQREQEAAEVDAVLERLFPGERPGPEHLKWAAQALGAADESAQGTAA
;
A
#
# COMPACT_ATOMS: atom_id res chain seq x y z
N MET A 1 26.64 -4.84 -25.05
CA MET A 1 25.21 -5.10 -24.81
C MET A 1 25.13 -6.16 -23.72
N THR A 2 24.85 -5.77 -22.48
CA THR A 2 24.65 -6.72 -21.37
C THR A 2 23.16 -6.84 -21.15
N GLU A 3 22.57 -7.97 -21.55
CA GLU A 3 21.18 -8.30 -21.27
C GLU A 3 20.93 -8.26 -19.76
N ALA A 4 20.03 -7.37 -19.33
CA ALA A 4 19.51 -7.39 -17.98
C ALA A 4 18.67 -8.66 -17.81
N LYS A 5 19.30 -9.72 -17.29
CA LYS A 5 18.64 -10.96 -16.90
C LYS A 5 17.65 -10.63 -15.78
N THR A 6 16.36 -10.49 -16.13
CA THR A 6 15.28 -10.29 -15.16
C THR A 6 15.40 -11.36 -14.06
N PRO A 7 15.56 -10.97 -12.78
CA PRO A 7 15.70 -11.95 -11.71
C PRO A 7 14.43 -12.81 -11.63
N PRO A 8 14.55 -14.11 -11.30
CA PRO A 8 13.41 -14.99 -11.20
C PRO A 8 12.43 -14.46 -10.15
N LYS A 9 11.16 -14.25 -10.55
CA LYS A 9 10.09 -13.91 -9.61
C LYS A 9 9.99 -15.02 -8.56
N ALA A 10 10.39 -14.73 -7.32
CA ALA A 10 10.20 -15.63 -6.21
C ALA A 10 8.70 -15.95 -6.08
N LYS A 11 8.35 -17.23 -6.13
CA LYS A 11 6.97 -17.67 -5.94
C LYS A 11 6.70 -17.72 -4.44
N THR A 12 6.15 -16.64 -3.89
CA THR A 12 5.68 -16.63 -2.51
C THR A 12 4.33 -17.34 -2.45
N ALA A 13 4.28 -18.49 -1.77
CA ALA A 13 3.03 -19.16 -1.47
C ALA A 13 2.35 -18.42 -0.31
N ILE A 14 1.22 -17.77 -0.58
CA ILE A 14 0.45 -17.01 0.40
C ILE A 14 -0.90 -17.69 0.52
N THR A 15 -1.24 -18.12 1.73
CA THR A 15 -2.57 -18.64 2.03
C THR A 15 -3.45 -17.47 2.45
N LEU A 16 -4.52 -17.24 1.71
CA LEU A 16 -5.54 -16.26 2.04
C LEU A 16 -6.84 -16.98 2.42
N PRO A 17 -7.65 -16.40 3.32
CA PRO A 17 -9.01 -16.89 3.56
C PRO A 17 -9.83 -16.91 2.26
N GLN A 18 -10.71 -17.89 2.13
CA GLN A 18 -11.48 -18.09 0.89
C GLN A 18 -12.36 -16.87 0.58
N GLU A 19 -12.99 -16.26 1.60
CA GLU A 19 -13.82 -15.06 1.38
C GLU A 19 -13.03 -13.89 0.80
N VAL A 20 -11.75 -13.76 1.17
CA VAL A 20 -10.85 -12.71 0.67
C VAL A 20 -10.45 -13.00 -0.78
N LEU A 21 -10.18 -14.25 -1.13
CA LEU A 21 -9.91 -14.65 -2.51
C LEU A 21 -11.10 -14.39 -3.42
N ASP A 22 -12.32 -14.68 -2.95
CA ASP A 22 -13.54 -14.49 -3.74
C ASP A 22 -13.80 -13.00 -4.00
N GLN A 23 -13.58 -12.14 -3.00
CA GLN A 23 -13.65 -10.68 -3.17
C GLN A 23 -12.61 -10.18 -4.18
N LEU A 24 -11.36 -10.65 -4.09
CA LEU A 24 -10.31 -10.26 -5.04
C LEU A 24 -10.62 -10.71 -6.47
N ARG A 25 -11.17 -11.91 -6.65
CA ARG A 25 -11.62 -12.41 -7.96
C ARG A 25 -12.80 -11.61 -8.52
N ALA A 26 -13.73 -11.19 -7.67
CA ALA A 26 -14.83 -10.32 -8.10
C ALA A 26 -14.29 -8.99 -8.64
N ARG A 27 -13.29 -8.39 -7.97
CA ARG A 27 -12.62 -7.16 -8.42
C ARG A 27 -11.80 -7.34 -9.70
N GLU A 28 -11.18 -8.50 -9.89
CA GLU A 28 -10.51 -8.86 -11.15
C GLU A 28 -11.53 -8.96 -12.29
N THR A 29 -12.67 -9.61 -12.04
CA THR A 29 -13.76 -9.74 -13.01
C THR A 29 -14.38 -8.39 -13.36
N ALA A 30 -14.48 -7.48 -12.38
CA ALA A 30 -14.93 -6.10 -12.58
C ALA A 30 -13.89 -5.21 -13.29
N GLY A 31 -12.68 -5.71 -13.55
CA GLY A 31 -11.61 -4.97 -14.21
C GLY A 31 -10.92 -3.93 -13.31
N GLU A 32 -11.22 -3.90 -12.02
CA GLU A 32 -10.59 -2.99 -11.06
C GLU A 32 -9.12 -3.34 -10.79
N ILE A 33 -8.80 -4.64 -10.88
CA ILE A 33 -7.43 -5.15 -10.75
C ILE A 33 -7.08 -6.03 -11.95
N PRO A 34 -5.84 -5.95 -12.46
CA PRO A 34 -5.44 -6.71 -13.65
C PRO A 34 -5.20 -8.20 -13.38
N SER A 35 -4.88 -8.56 -12.14
CA SER A 35 -4.88 -9.95 -11.65
C SER A 35 -4.76 -9.98 -10.14
N VAL A 36 -5.31 -11.02 -9.50
CA VAL A 36 -5.17 -11.22 -8.04
C VAL A 36 -3.70 -11.34 -7.63
N SER A 37 -2.94 -12.20 -8.30
CA SER A 37 -1.51 -12.41 -7.98
C SER A 37 -0.67 -11.16 -8.20
N GLY A 38 -0.91 -10.43 -9.30
CA GLY A 38 -0.21 -9.18 -9.57
C GLY A 38 -0.59 -8.07 -8.58
N HIS A 39 -1.84 -8.03 -8.13
CA HIS A 39 -2.29 -7.10 -7.10
C HIS A 39 -1.62 -7.38 -5.75
N ILE A 40 -1.60 -8.65 -5.31
CA ILE A 40 -0.92 -9.06 -4.07
C ILE A 40 0.58 -8.73 -4.13
N GLN A 41 1.24 -9.01 -5.25
CA GLN A 41 2.65 -8.69 -5.40
C GLN A 41 2.93 -7.18 -5.27
N LYS A 42 2.05 -6.34 -5.82
CA LYS A 42 2.16 -4.88 -5.65
C LYS A 42 1.94 -4.43 -4.21
N LEU A 43 1.00 -5.05 -3.49
CA LEU A 43 0.77 -4.75 -2.08
C LEU A 43 1.99 -5.08 -1.23
N LEU A 44 2.56 -6.29 -1.39
CA LEU A 44 3.77 -6.69 -0.68
C LEU A 44 4.95 -5.77 -0.98
N GLN A 45 5.10 -5.37 -2.25
CA GLN A 45 6.15 -4.44 -2.64
C GLN A 45 5.97 -3.08 -1.95
N ARG A 46 4.74 -2.57 -1.85
CA ARG A 46 4.44 -1.31 -1.15
C ARG A 46 4.70 -1.40 0.35
N GLU A 47 4.37 -2.53 0.98
CA GLU A 47 4.68 -2.75 2.40
C GLU A 47 6.19 -2.77 2.65
N GLN A 48 6.95 -3.43 1.77
CA GLN A 48 8.41 -3.43 1.84
C GLN A 48 8.98 -2.02 1.69
N GLU A 49 8.51 -1.26 0.70
CA GLU A 49 8.93 0.15 0.49
C GLU A 49 8.58 1.03 1.70
N ALA A 50 7.39 0.87 2.28
CA ALA A 50 6.97 1.61 3.47
C ALA A 50 7.89 1.28 4.65
N ALA A 51 8.19 0.00 4.89
CA ALA A 51 9.10 -0.42 5.95
C ALA A 51 10.52 0.13 5.76
N GLU A 52 11.00 0.21 4.52
CA GLU A 52 12.29 0.82 4.21
C GLU A 52 12.31 2.33 4.49
N VAL A 53 11.24 3.05 4.12
CA VAL A 53 11.07 4.47 4.43
C VAL A 53 11.05 4.68 5.94
N ASP A 54 10.28 3.88 6.68
CA ASP A 54 10.19 3.96 8.14
C ASP A 54 11.56 3.72 8.80
N ALA A 55 12.31 2.72 8.32
CA ALA A 55 13.67 2.46 8.82
C ALA A 55 14.64 3.61 8.54
N VAL A 56 14.51 4.28 7.38
CA VAL A 56 15.30 5.46 7.05
C VAL A 56 14.92 6.63 7.95
N LEU A 57 13.62 6.86 8.17
CA LEU A 57 13.13 7.94 9.03
C LEU A 57 13.56 7.74 10.48
N GLU A 58 13.45 6.54 11.03
CA GLU A 58 13.92 6.23 12.39
C GLU A 58 15.43 6.46 12.53
N ARG A 59 16.22 6.18 11.49
CA ARG A 59 17.66 6.45 11.50
C ARG A 59 17.98 7.95 11.48
N LEU A 60 17.19 8.75 10.77
CA LEU A 60 17.40 10.19 10.62
C LEU A 60 16.84 10.98 11.81
N PHE A 61 15.73 10.52 12.38
CA PHE A 61 14.97 11.19 13.44
C PHE A 61 14.67 10.20 14.57
N PRO A 62 15.69 9.70 15.29
CA PRO A 62 15.53 8.62 16.26
C PRO A 62 14.61 9.03 17.41
N GLY A 63 13.56 8.25 17.64
CA GLY A 63 12.57 8.48 18.69
C GLY A 63 11.64 9.68 18.46
N GLU A 64 11.76 10.40 17.35
CA GLU A 64 10.80 11.43 16.97
C GLU A 64 9.64 10.83 16.17
N ARG A 65 8.42 11.21 16.54
CA ARG A 65 7.21 10.85 15.79
C ARG A 65 6.51 12.11 15.31
N PRO A 66 5.90 12.09 14.11
CA PRO A 66 5.18 13.24 13.61
C PRO A 66 4.02 13.60 14.56
N GLY A 67 4.05 14.83 15.06
CA GLY A 67 2.96 15.43 15.82
C GLY A 67 1.69 15.69 14.99
N PRO A 68 0.57 16.04 15.64
CA PRO A 68 -0.73 16.27 14.97
C PRO A 68 -0.69 17.31 13.84
N GLU A 69 0.11 18.37 14.00
CA GLU A 69 0.33 19.40 12.99
C GLU A 69 1.00 18.87 11.72
N HIS A 70 1.95 17.94 11.87
CA HIS A 70 2.62 17.28 10.74
C HIS A 70 1.67 16.37 9.98
N LEU A 71 0.81 15.63 10.71
CA LEU A 71 -0.22 14.78 10.12
C LEU A 71 -1.27 15.60 9.36
N LYS A 72 -1.69 16.74 9.92
CA LYS A 72 -2.64 17.65 9.25
C LYS A 72 -2.04 18.23 7.97
N TRP A 73 -0.78 18.66 8.01
CA TRP A 73 -0.07 19.11 6.82
C TRP A 73 0.03 17.99 5.77
N ALA A 74 0.40 16.77 6.17
CA ALA A 74 0.52 15.63 5.27
C ALA A 74 -0.83 15.29 4.59
N ALA A 75 -1.93 15.30 5.35
CA ALA A 75 -3.27 15.09 4.81
C ALA A 75 -3.63 16.14 3.74
N GLN A 76 -3.29 17.41 3.97
CA GLN A 76 -3.50 18.48 2.98
C GLN A 76 -2.63 18.29 1.74
N ALA A 77 -1.34 18.01 1.93
CA ALA A 77 -0.39 17.82 0.83
C ALA A 77 -0.74 16.62 -0.05
N LEU A 78 -1.30 15.56 0.55
CA LEU A 78 -1.74 14.35 -0.15
C LEU A 78 -3.17 14.47 -0.71
N GLY A 79 -3.86 15.60 -0.52
CA GLY A 79 -5.24 15.78 -0.94
C GLY A 79 -6.25 14.88 -0.22
N ALA A 80 -5.85 14.31 0.94
CA ALA A 80 -6.70 13.50 1.81
C ALA A 80 -7.45 14.35 2.86
N ALA A 81 -7.27 15.67 2.84
CA ALA A 81 -7.99 16.60 3.68
C ALA A 81 -9.44 16.75 3.18
N ASP A 82 -10.35 16.08 3.89
CA ASP A 82 -11.82 16.23 3.90
C ASP A 82 -12.66 15.49 2.83
N GLU A 83 -12.90 14.19 3.09
CA GLU A 83 -14.17 13.51 2.78
C GLU A 83 -14.91 13.06 4.07
N SER A 84 -14.52 13.60 5.24
CA SER A 84 -15.14 13.25 6.54
C SER A 84 -16.14 14.30 7.03
N ALA A 85 -16.37 15.40 6.29
CA ALA A 85 -17.38 16.41 6.58
C ALA A 85 -18.69 16.27 5.76
N GLN A 86 -19.07 15.07 5.32
CA GLN A 86 -20.42 14.78 4.83
C GLN A 86 -21.03 13.61 5.60
N GLY A 87 -21.76 13.89 6.68
CA GLY A 87 -22.57 12.87 7.32
C GLY A 87 -22.93 13.09 8.78
N THR A 88 -23.47 14.26 9.16
CA THR A 88 -24.50 14.34 10.22
C THR A 88 -25.11 15.74 10.28
N ALA A 89 -26.21 15.91 9.57
CA ALA A 89 -27.25 16.87 9.92
C ALA A 89 -28.59 16.25 9.45
N ALA A 90 -29.20 15.49 10.36
CA ALA A 90 -30.61 15.13 10.33
C ALA A 90 -31.25 15.74 11.58
#